data_AF-A0A5C7K9W5-F1
#
_entry.id   AF-A0A5C7K9W5-F1
#
_cell.length_a   1.000
_cell.length_b   1.000
_cell.length_c   1.000
_cell.angle_alpha   90.00
_cell.angle_beta   90.00
_cell.angle_gamma   90.00
#
_symmetry.space_group_name_H-M   'P 1'
#
loop_
_entity.id
_entity.type
_entity.pdbx_description
1 polymer ?
#
loop_
_entity_poly.entity_id
_entity_poly.type
_entity_poly.pdbx_seq_one_letter_code
_entity_poly.pdbx_strand_id
1 'polypeptide(L)'
;MTDINRAPDDVTESASGQPHLDLANLPEIARWMAEIMASGIVGNMAYDVLKNIRSRYGARRVDDLKRRVLDELRRVKRKPGVSDADLQLRVDRLFADHDSP
;
A
#
# COMPACT_ATOMS: atom_id res chain seq x y z
N MET A 1 38.79 -19.28 8.64
CA MET A 1 38.41 -19.37 7.21
C MET A 1 36.92 -19.62 7.18
N THR A 2 36.12 -18.54 7.27
CA THR A 2 35.42 -17.89 6.13
C THR A 2 34.11 -18.64 5.87
N ASP A 3 32.92 -18.08 5.89
CA ASP A 3 32.37 -16.82 6.37
C ASP A 3 30.87 -17.09 6.59
N ILE A 4 30.17 -16.18 7.24
CA ILE A 4 28.81 -16.34 7.74
C ILE A 4 27.89 -16.43 6.51
N ASN A 5 26.99 -17.42 6.48
CA ASN A 5 25.95 -17.52 5.46
C ASN A 5 25.08 -16.26 5.52
N ARG A 6 25.45 -15.32 4.66
CA ARG A 6 24.80 -14.05 4.33
C ARG A 6 23.30 -14.29 4.19
N ALA A 7 22.55 -13.82 5.18
CA ALA A 7 21.13 -13.59 5.02
C ALA A 7 20.92 -12.73 3.76
N PRO A 8 19.82 -12.91 3.00
CA PRO A 8 19.39 -11.92 2.03
C PRO A 8 18.91 -10.67 2.80
N ASP A 9 19.87 -9.92 3.32
CA ASP A 9 19.73 -8.57 3.84
C ASP A 9 19.69 -7.64 2.61
N ASP A 10 18.56 -7.65 1.88
CA ASP A 10 18.30 -6.70 0.80
C ASP A 10 16.81 -6.66 0.41
N VAL A 11 15.94 -6.36 1.38
CA VAL A 11 14.61 -5.79 1.05
C VAL A 11 14.10 -4.75 2.05
N THR A 12 14.86 -4.43 3.11
CA THR A 12 14.44 -3.46 4.13
C THR A 12 15.20 -2.13 4.09
N GLU A 13 16.16 -1.94 3.19
CA GLU A 13 16.90 -0.68 3.05
C GLU A 13 16.26 0.27 2.00
N SER A 14 14.99 0.60 2.20
CA SER A 14 14.36 1.77 1.58
C SER A 14 13.32 2.44 2.48
N ALA A 15 13.35 2.17 3.79
CA ALA A 15 12.45 2.80 4.77
C ALA A 15 12.89 4.21 5.21
N SER A 16 13.73 4.90 4.44
CA SER A 16 14.12 6.31 4.68
C SER A 16 13.53 7.28 3.65
N GLY A 17 12.82 6.79 2.64
CA GLY A 17 12.09 7.62 1.68
C GLY A 17 10.61 7.62 2.01
N GLN A 18 10.18 8.29 3.10
CA GLN A 18 8.78 8.67 3.18
C GLN A 18 8.50 9.53 1.95
N PRO A 19 7.63 9.12 1.00
CA PRO A 19 7.26 10.06 -0.03
C PRO A 19 6.58 11.22 0.69
N HIS A 20 6.93 12.45 0.30
CA HIS A 20 6.15 13.63 0.64
C HIS A 20 4.79 13.50 -0.04
N LEU A 21 3.94 12.63 0.50
CA LEU A 21 2.60 12.38 0.03
C LEU A 21 1.76 13.56 0.48
N ASP A 22 1.34 14.37 -0.49
CA ASP A 22 0.32 15.36 -0.21
C ASP A 22 -1.00 14.64 0.08
N LEU A 23 -1.46 14.71 1.33
CA LEU A 23 -2.67 14.01 1.77
C LEU A 23 -3.95 14.49 1.07
N ALA A 24 -3.92 15.64 0.39
CA ALA A 24 -5.02 16.10 -0.45
C ALA A 24 -4.99 15.44 -1.85
N ASN A 25 -3.81 15.02 -2.33
CA ASN A 25 -3.56 14.38 -3.62
C ASN A 25 -3.80 12.86 -3.61
N LEU A 26 -5.06 12.46 -3.53
CA LEU A 26 -5.47 11.04 -3.57
C LEU A 26 -4.89 10.22 -4.73
N PRO A 27 -4.77 10.72 -5.98
CA PRO A 27 -4.12 9.98 -7.07
C PRO A 27 -2.70 9.51 -6.76
N GLU A 28 -1.88 10.39 -6.18
CA GLU A 28 -0.47 10.10 -5.87
C GLU A 28 -0.36 9.06 -4.77
N ILE A 29 -1.18 9.22 -3.72
CA ILE A 29 -1.28 8.25 -2.62
C ILE A 29 -1.75 6.89 -3.14
N ALA A 30 -2.72 6.86 -4.04
CA ALA A 30 -3.26 5.63 -4.60
C ALA A 30 -2.21 4.84 -5.39
N ARG A 31 -1.42 5.53 -6.21
CA ARG A 31 -0.32 4.94 -6.97
C ARG A 31 0.75 4.38 -6.05
N TRP A 32 1.19 5.18 -5.08
CA TRP A 32 2.20 4.76 -4.11
C TRP A 32 1.76 3.52 -3.31
N MET A 33 0.51 3.51 -2.82
CA MET A 33 -0.03 2.34 -2.12
C MET A 33 -0.10 1.11 -3.04
N ALA A 34 -0.49 1.29 -4.30
CA ALA A 34 -0.54 0.18 -5.25
C ALA A 34 0.84 -0.42 -5.54
N GLU A 35 1.89 0.41 -5.65
CA GLU A 35 3.28 -0.03 -5.85
C GLU A 35 3.79 -0.82 -4.64
N ILE A 36 3.53 -0.34 -3.42
CA ILE A 36 3.89 -1.01 -2.16
C ILE A 36 3.12 -2.32 -1.97
N MET A 37 1.82 -2.34 -2.26
CA MET A 37 1.04 -3.57 -2.20
C MET A 37 1.48 -4.59 -3.27
N ALA A 38 1.89 -4.12 -4.44
CA ALA A 38 2.40 -4.97 -5.51
C ALA A 38 3.77 -5.58 -5.17
N SER A 39 4.61 -4.88 -4.40
CA SER A 39 5.87 -5.43 -3.85
C SER A 39 5.63 -6.45 -2.72
N GLY A 40 4.43 -6.46 -2.13
CA GLY A 40 4.05 -7.37 -1.06
C GLY A 40 4.42 -6.90 0.34
N ILE A 41 4.95 -5.69 0.48
CA ILE A 41 5.42 -5.12 1.75
C ILE A 41 4.46 -4.02 2.17
N VAL A 42 3.33 -4.34 2.83
CA VAL A 42 2.47 -3.29 3.38
C VAL A 42 2.97 -2.92 4.78
N GLY A 43 3.81 -1.88 4.85
CA GLY A 43 4.38 -1.40 6.11
C GLY A 43 3.44 -0.47 6.89
N ASN A 44 3.77 -0.22 8.17
CA ASN A 44 3.05 0.68 9.10
C ASN A 44 2.71 2.05 8.48
N MET A 45 3.56 2.55 7.58
CA MET A 45 3.35 3.83 6.91
C MET A 45 2.05 3.89 6.08
N ALA A 46 1.65 2.79 5.43
CA ALA A 46 0.39 2.74 4.68
C ALA A 46 -0.81 2.91 5.62
N TYR A 47 -0.75 2.30 6.81
CA TYR A 47 -1.76 2.43 7.85
C TYR A 47 -1.81 3.85 8.44
N ASP A 48 -0.66 4.49 8.68
CA ASP A 48 -0.59 5.87 9.15
C ASP A 48 -1.18 6.87 8.14
N VAL A 49 -0.92 6.67 6.84
CA VAL A 49 -1.51 7.48 5.77
C VAL A 49 -3.03 7.33 5.76
N LEU A 50 -3.55 6.10 5.84
CA LEU A 50 -4.99 5.85 5.92
C LEU A 50 -5.62 6.52 7.15
N LYS A 51 -4.97 6.42 8.32
CA LYS A 51 -5.41 7.06 9.56
C LYS A 51 -5.48 8.58 9.43
N ASN A 52 -4.46 9.18 8.86
CA ASN A 52 -4.38 10.62 8.66
C ASN A 52 -5.45 11.11 7.68
N ILE A 53 -5.69 10.38 6.59
CA ILE A 53 -6.73 10.73 5.61
C ILE A 53 -8.12 10.59 6.23
N ARG A 54 -8.38 9.50 6.97
CA ARG A 54 -9.64 9.30 7.70
C ARG A 54 -9.89 10.43 8.70
N SER A 55 -8.87 10.78 9.47
CA SER A 55 -8.96 11.84 10.49
C SER A 55 -9.19 13.22 9.90
N ARG A 56 -8.54 13.56 8.77
CA ARG A 56 -8.62 14.90 8.15
C ARG A 56 -9.82 15.08 7.23
N TYR A 57 -10.19 14.04 6.49
CA TYR A 57 -11.15 14.15 5.37
C TYR A 57 -12.36 13.22 5.50
N GLY A 58 -12.40 12.38 6.56
CA GLY A 58 -13.49 11.47 6.83
C GLY A 58 -13.46 10.17 6.02
N ALA A 59 -14.32 9.22 6.41
CA ALA A 59 -14.38 7.88 5.83
C ALA A 59 -14.67 7.88 4.32
N ARG A 60 -15.47 8.83 3.82
CA ARG A 60 -15.79 8.93 2.38
C ARG A 60 -14.55 9.16 1.50
N ARG A 61 -13.55 9.88 2.02
CA ARG A 61 -12.28 10.13 1.30
C ARG A 61 -11.43 8.86 1.24
N VAL A 62 -11.50 8.04 2.29
CA VAL A 62 -10.82 6.73 2.37
C VAL A 62 -11.45 5.73 1.39
N ASP A 63 -12.78 5.73 1.25
CA ASP A 63 -13.48 4.92 0.24
C ASP A 63 -13.08 5.30 -1.20
N ASP A 64 -12.96 6.60 -1.49
CA ASP A 64 -12.49 7.07 -2.79
C ASP A 64 -11.05 6.63 -3.05
N LEU A 65 -10.20 6.71 -2.04
CA LEU A 65 -8.83 6.23 -2.10
C LEU A 65 -8.76 4.73 -2.35
N LYS A 66 -9.59 3.92 -1.67
CA LYS A 66 -9.69 2.47 -1.86
C LYS A 66 -9.96 2.12 -3.32
N ARG A 67 -10.92 2.80 -3.96
CA ARG A 67 -11.25 2.59 -5.37
C ARG A 67 -10.08 2.93 -6.30
N ARG A 68 -9.38 4.04 -6.04
CA ARG A 68 -8.22 4.46 -6.83
C ARG A 68 -7.04 3.51 -6.66
N VAL A 69 -6.76 3.06 -5.44
CA VAL A 69 -5.70 2.08 -5.17
C VAL A 69 -5.96 0.81 -5.96
N LEU A 70 -7.21 0.32 -6.00
CA LEU A 70 -7.56 -0.86 -6.78
C LEU A 70 -7.35 -0.66 -8.30
N ASP A 71 -7.71 0.50 -8.85
CA ASP A 71 -7.47 0.82 -10.27
C ASP A 71 -5.96 0.84 -10.58
N GLU A 72 -5.17 1.50 -9.74
CA GLU A 72 -3.71 1.55 -9.89
C GLU A 72 -3.09 0.16 -9.70
N LEU A 73 -3.62 -0.68 -8.80
CA LEU A 73 -3.14 -2.05 -8.62
C LEU A 73 -3.39 -2.90 -9.87
N ARG A 74 -4.55 -2.73 -10.52
CA ARG A 74 -4.87 -3.37 -11.80
C ARG A 74 -3.92 -2.91 -12.91
N ARG A 75 -3.48 -1.65 -12.89
CA ARG A 75 -2.50 -1.10 -13.83
C ARG A 75 -1.10 -1.65 -13.58
N VAL A 76 -0.66 -1.69 -12.32
CA VAL A 76 0.68 -2.15 -11.90
C VAL A 76 0.83 -3.67 -12.06
N LYS A 77 -0.20 -4.46 -11.71
CA LYS A 77 -0.20 -5.92 -11.88
C LYS A 77 -0.80 -6.33 -13.23
N ARG A 78 -0.06 -6.07 -14.32
CA ARG A 78 -0.15 -6.90 -15.54
C ARG A 78 0.74 -8.14 -15.43
N LYS A 79 0.72 -8.86 -14.30
CA LYS A 79 1.42 -10.15 -14.15
C LYS A 79 0.45 -11.30 -14.42
N PRO A 80 0.77 -12.23 -15.34
CA PRO A 80 -0.04 -13.43 -15.53
C PRO A 80 -0.02 -14.26 -14.25
N GLY A 81 -1.20 -14.55 -13.68
CA GLY A 81 -1.35 -15.43 -12.52
C GLY A 81 -1.91 -14.81 -11.24
N VAL A 82 -2.20 -13.50 -11.20
CA VAL A 82 -2.95 -12.90 -10.09
C VAL A 82 -4.32 -12.45 -10.58
N SER A 83 -5.37 -13.10 -10.09
CA SER A 83 -6.75 -12.78 -10.43
C SER A 83 -7.17 -11.47 -9.77
N ASP A 84 -8.05 -10.71 -10.46
CA ASP A 84 -8.64 -9.47 -9.94
C ASP A 84 -9.27 -9.64 -8.55
N ALA A 85 -9.91 -10.78 -8.33
CA ALA A 85 -10.50 -11.14 -7.04
C ALA A 85 -9.46 -11.21 -5.89
N ASP A 86 -8.24 -11.70 -6.16
CA ASP A 86 -7.16 -11.75 -5.16
C ASP A 86 -6.67 -10.32 -4.84
N LEU A 87 -6.59 -9.46 -5.85
CA LEU A 87 -6.23 -8.04 -5.67
C LEU A 87 -7.28 -7.31 -4.84
N GLN A 88 -8.55 -7.53 -5.17
CA GLN A 88 -9.66 -6.95 -4.45
C GLN A 88 -9.68 -7.43 -3.00
N LEU A 89 -9.42 -8.71 -2.73
CA LEU A 89 -9.36 -9.25 -1.38
C LEU A 89 -8.21 -8.67 -0.54
N ARG A 90 -7.04 -8.41 -1.16
CA ARG A 90 -5.91 -7.75 -0.49
C ARG A 90 -6.22 -6.30 -0.13
N VAL A 91 -6.80 -5.55 -1.07
CA VAL A 91 -7.24 -4.17 -0.83
C VAL A 91 -8.32 -4.14 0.23
N ASP A 92 -9.31 -5.05 0.16
CA ASP A 92 -10.40 -5.11 1.12
C ASP A 92 -9.88 -5.39 2.54
N ARG A 93 -8.99 -6.37 2.70
CA ARG A 93 -8.35 -6.66 3.98
C ARG A 93 -7.59 -5.47 4.57
N LEU A 94 -6.80 -4.74 3.77
CA LEU A 94 -6.05 -3.60 4.28
C LEU A 94 -6.99 -2.51 4.82
N PHE A 95 -8.07 -2.23 4.09
CA PHE A 95 -9.02 -1.18 4.46
C PHE A 95 -10.00 -1.64 5.54
N ALA A 96 -10.30 -2.94 5.64
CA ALA A 96 -11.16 -3.52 6.69
C ALA A 96 -10.47 -3.54 8.05
N ASP A 97 -9.15 -3.82 8.10
CA ASP A 97 -8.35 -3.72 9.33
C ASP A 97 -8.37 -2.29 9.90
N HIS A 98 -8.59 -1.31 9.03
CA HIS A 98 -8.70 0.11 9.38
C HIS A 98 -10.12 0.55 9.77
N ASP A 99 -11.15 -0.29 9.59
CA ASP A 99 -12.55 0.03 9.94
C ASP A 99 -12.92 -0.45 11.36
N SER A 100 -12.09 -1.31 11.97
CA SER A 100 -12.28 -1.74 13.36
C SER A 100 -12.11 -0.57 14.34
N PRO A 101 -13.02 -0.43 15.32
CA PRO A 101 -13.08 0.68 16.28
C PRO A 101 -11.90 0.73 17.25
#